data_AF-A0A0F9H558-F1
#
_entry.id   AF-A0A0F9H558-F1
#
_cell.length_a   1.000
_cell.length_b   1.000
_cell.length_c   1.000
_cell.angle_alpha   90.00
_cell.angle_beta   90.00
_cell.angle_gamma   90.00
#
_symmetry.space_group_name_H-M   'P 1'
#
loop_
_entity.id
_entity.type
_entity.pdbx_description
1 polymer ?
#
loop_
_entity_poly.entity_id
_entity_poly.type
_entity_poly.pdbx_seq_one_letter_code
_entity_poly.pdbx_strand_id
1 'polypeptide(L)'
;IYIVFIVASIFAFLVSLFFAIKIPWKESRGAEGEIINWNEMKKSGKLFAIVISYALLLFIFGMTKSIMVNFLSFDNASNVFNWLYWLLWAGIWPLMVTSLIIGIINLLTGKKMREAFNRGVPFR
;
A
#
# COMPACT_ATOMS: atom_id res chain seq x y z
N ILE A 1 -5.85 -19.59 -19.06
CA ILE A 1 -5.52 -18.14 -18.97
C ILE A 1 -5.71 -17.61 -17.53
N TYR A 2 -6.90 -17.75 -16.94
CA TYR A 2 -7.19 -17.26 -15.58
C TYR A 2 -6.21 -17.75 -14.49
N ILE A 3 -5.85 -19.04 -14.50
CA ILE A 3 -4.92 -19.62 -13.52
C ILE A 3 -3.54 -18.95 -13.59
N VAL A 4 -3.01 -18.74 -14.80
CA VAL A 4 -1.71 -18.07 -14.98
C VAL A 4 -1.74 -16.65 -14.43
N PHE A 5 -2.85 -15.93 -14.67
CA PHE A 5 -3.02 -14.56 -14.16
C PHE A 5 -3.12 -14.52 -12.63
N ILE A 6 -3.81 -15.48 -12.01
CA ILE A 6 -3.90 -15.61 -10.54
C ILE A 6 -2.53 -15.91 -9.95
N VAL A 7 -1.80 -16.88 -10.51
CA VAL A 7 -0.45 -17.23 -10.04
C VAL A 7 0.50 -16.03 -10.15
N ALA A 8 0.47 -15.32 -11.28
CA ALA A 8 1.24 -14.09 -11.47
C ALA A 8 0.84 -12.99 -10.45
N SER A 9 -0.45 -12.84 -10.18
CA SER A 9 -0.96 -11.87 -9.20
C SER A 9 -0.55 -12.22 -7.78
N ILE A 10 -0.59 -13.50 -7.40
CA ILE A 10 -0.10 -13.99 -6.10
C ILE A 10 1.40 -13.73 -5.96
N PHE A 11 2.18 -14.02 -7.01
CA PHE A 11 3.62 -13.74 -6.99
C PHE A 11 3.89 -12.24 -6.81
N ALA A 12 3.23 -11.39 -7.60
CA ALA A 12 3.34 -9.93 -7.46
C ALA A 12 2.92 -9.46 -6.05
N PHE A 13 1.86 -10.03 -5.50
CA PHE A 13 1.39 -9.75 -4.14
C PHE A 13 2.48 -10.08 -3.11
N LEU A 14 3.07 -11.29 -3.17
CA LEU A 14 4.13 -11.70 -2.25
C LEU A 14 5.37 -10.81 -2.35
N VAL A 15 5.77 -10.43 -3.57
CA VAL A 15 6.88 -9.49 -3.78
C VAL A 15 6.58 -8.13 -3.15
N SER A 16 5.39 -7.57 -3.41
CA SER A 16 4.99 -6.28 -2.83
C SER A 16 4.90 -6.32 -1.31
N LEU A 17 4.38 -7.41 -0.74
CA LEU A 17 4.28 -7.63 0.70
C LEU A 17 5.67 -7.74 1.33
N PHE A 18 6.60 -8.44 0.67
CA PHE A 18 7.99 -8.53 1.13
C PHE A 18 8.65 -7.15 1.22
N PHE A 19 8.49 -6.30 0.20
CA PHE A 19 8.97 -4.91 0.26
C PHE A 19 8.28 -4.10 1.36
N ALA A 20 6.96 -4.23 1.50
CA ALA A 20 6.20 -3.54 2.54
C ALA A 20 6.69 -3.91 3.96
N ILE A 21 7.04 -5.17 4.20
CA ILE A 21 7.54 -5.63 5.51
C ILE A 21 9.01 -5.22 5.70
N LYS A 22 9.87 -5.46 4.70
CA LYS A 22 11.33 -5.29 4.81
C LYS A 22 11.75 -3.84 4.97
N ILE A 23 11.04 -2.88 4.36
CA ILE A 23 11.39 -1.46 4.50
C ILE A 23 11.06 -1.02 5.93
N PRO A 24 12.02 -0.56 6.74
CA PRO A 24 11.74 -0.11 8.10
C PRO A 24 11.02 1.25 8.09
N TRP A 25 10.13 1.48 9.08
CA TRP A 25 9.45 2.77 9.26
C TRP A 25 10.34 3.84 9.90
N LYS A 26 11.31 3.41 10.73
CA LYS A 26 12.22 4.30 11.45
C LYS A 26 13.46 4.57 10.61
N GLU A 27 13.88 5.84 10.60
CA GLU A 27 15.18 6.21 10.03
C GLU A 27 16.31 5.61 10.87
N SER A 28 17.41 5.26 10.21
CA SER A 28 18.64 4.87 10.89
C SER A 28 19.18 6.08 11.65
N ARG A 29 19.21 6.01 12.98
CA ARG A 29 19.85 7.00 13.85
C ARG A 29 21.31 6.60 14.07
N GLY A 30 22.21 7.57 14.07
CA GLY A 30 23.60 7.39 14.40
C GLY A 30 23.85 7.19 15.89
N ALA A 31 25.10 6.89 16.23
CA ALA A 31 25.55 6.70 17.61
C ALA A 31 25.29 7.92 18.50
N GLU A 32 25.23 9.12 17.91
CA GLU A 32 24.96 10.39 18.61
C GLU A 32 23.48 10.81 18.54
N GLY A 33 22.58 9.94 18.05
CA GLY A 33 21.16 10.24 17.91
C GLY A 33 20.79 11.06 16.66
N GLU A 34 21.79 11.48 15.89
CA GLU A 34 21.58 12.20 14.62
C GLU A 34 20.92 11.30 13.56
N ILE A 35 20.01 11.86 12.77
CA ILE A 35 19.37 11.14 11.66
C ILE A 35 20.39 11.11 10.50
N ILE A 36 21.15 10.02 10.38
CA ILE A 36 22.24 9.87 9.38
C ILE A 36 21.70 9.93 7.95
N ASN A 37 20.44 9.56 7.73
CA ASN A 37 19.81 9.61 6.41
C ASN A 37 18.31 9.84 6.55
N TRP A 38 17.83 11.04 6.19
CA TRP A 38 16.41 11.31 5.98
C TRP A 38 16.05 10.92 4.55
N ASN A 39 15.80 9.62 4.32
CA ASN A 39 15.43 9.15 2.99
C ASN A 39 13.90 9.15 2.85
N GLU A 40 13.33 10.29 2.43
CA GLU A 40 11.89 10.47 2.19
C GLU A 40 11.30 9.40 1.24
N MET A 41 12.14 8.83 0.36
CA MET A 41 11.73 7.74 -0.53
C MET A 41 11.50 6.42 0.21
N LYS A 42 12.13 6.17 1.38
CA LYS A 42 11.90 4.95 2.16
C LYS A 42 10.51 4.91 2.78
N LYS A 43 10.08 6.00 3.45
CA LYS A 43 8.75 6.08 4.06
C LYS A 43 7.63 6.07 3.02
N SER A 44 7.79 6.87 1.97
CA SER A 44 6.83 6.94 0.86
C SER A 44 6.79 5.62 0.08
N GLY A 45 7.96 4.99 -0.15
CA GLY A 45 8.07 3.69 -0.80
C GLY A 45 7.43 2.55 0.00
N LYS A 46 7.52 2.58 1.34
CA LYS A 46 6.83 1.61 2.20
C LYS A 46 5.31 1.75 2.10
N LEU A 47 4.78 2.96 2.20
CA LEU A 47 3.34 3.21 2.04
C LEU A 47 2.85 2.77 0.67
N PHE A 48 3.59 3.10 -0.38
CA PHE A 48 3.28 2.68 -1.73
C PHE A 48 3.25 1.15 -1.87
N ALA A 49 4.23 0.45 -1.29
CA ALA A 49 4.26 -1.01 -1.27
C ALA A 49 3.06 -1.61 -0.52
N ILE A 50 2.63 -1.00 0.60
CA ILE A 50 1.42 -1.41 1.34
C ILE A 50 0.17 -1.23 0.48
N VAL A 51 0.01 -0.06 -0.15
CA VAL A 51 -1.14 0.24 -1.02
C VAL A 51 -1.21 -0.73 -2.21
N ILE A 52 -0.08 -0.99 -2.88
CA ILE A 52 -0.01 -1.97 -3.97
C ILE A 52 -0.34 -3.36 -3.49
N SER A 53 0.23 -3.79 -2.37
CA SER A 53 -0.03 -5.12 -1.81
C SER A 53 -1.52 -5.30 -1.50
N TYR A 54 -2.16 -4.28 -0.95
CA TYR A 54 -3.60 -4.29 -0.71
C TYR A 54 -4.42 -4.33 -2.00
N ALA A 55 -4.05 -3.53 -3.00
CA ALA A 55 -4.72 -3.52 -4.30
C ALA A 55 -4.62 -4.88 -5.01
N LEU A 56 -3.45 -5.54 -4.95
CA LEU A 56 -3.25 -6.88 -5.48
C LEU A 56 -4.05 -7.93 -4.72
N LEU A 57 -4.13 -7.83 -3.39
CA LEU A 57 -4.97 -8.71 -2.57
C LEU A 57 -6.44 -8.59 -2.97
N LEU A 58 -6.94 -7.37 -3.10
CA LEU A 58 -8.31 -7.09 -3.54
C LEU A 58 -8.57 -7.62 -4.94
N PHE A 59 -7.61 -7.47 -5.85
CA PHE A 59 -7.68 -8.01 -7.20
C PHE A 59 -7.77 -9.54 -7.21
N ILE A 60 -6.92 -10.23 -6.41
CA ILE A 60 -6.96 -11.69 -6.26
C ILE A 60 -8.34 -12.14 -5.74
N PHE A 61 -8.86 -11.49 -4.70
CA PHE A 61 -10.18 -11.83 -4.16
C PHE A 61 -11.32 -11.55 -5.15
N GLY A 62 -11.24 -10.48 -5.93
CA GLY A 62 -12.20 -10.18 -6.99
C GLY A 62 -12.22 -11.24 -8.09
N MET A 63 -11.04 -11.70 -8.51
CA MET A 63 -10.88 -12.79 -9.48
C MET A 63 -11.44 -14.11 -8.92
N THR A 64 -11.08 -14.47 -7.70
CA THR A 64 -11.56 -15.70 -7.04
C THR A 64 -13.08 -15.68 -6.88
N LYS A 65 -13.67 -14.55 -6.47
CA LYS A 65 -15.13 -14.38 -6.41
C LYS A 65 -15.76 -14.59 -7.79
N SER A 66 -15.23 -13.95 -8.83
CA SER A 66 -15.76 -14.08 -10.19
C SER A 66 -15.72 -15.53 -10.69
N ILE A 67 -14.66 -16.27 -10.38
CA ILE A 67 -14.53 -17.68 -10.74
C ILE A 67 -15.53 -18.54 -9.98
N MET A 68 -15.65 -18.34 -8.67
CA MET A 68 -16.56 -19.13 -7.82
C MET A 68 -18.02 -18.94 -8.22
N VAL A 69 -18.44 -17.69 -8.43
CA VAL A 69 -19.83 -17.35 -8.78
C VAL A 69 -20.20 -17.82 -10.18
N ASN A 70 -19.31 -17.67 -11.17
CA ASN A 70 -19.65 -17.94 -12.57
C ASN A 70 -19.35 -19.36 -13.05
N PHE A 71 -18.45 -20.11 -12.39
CA PHE A 71 -17.97 -21.40 -12.91
C PHE A 71 -18.14 -22.58 -11.95
N LEU A 72 -18.13 -22.37 -10.63
CA LEU A 72 -18.12 -23.47 -9.65
C LEU A 72 -19.43 -23.63 -8.88
N SER A 73 -20.34 -22.65 -8.92
CA SER A 73 -21.70 -22.69 -8.34
C SER A 73 -21.77 -23.28 -6.92
N PHE A 74 -20.74 -23.06 -6.09
CA PHE A 74 -20.77 -23.45 -4.69
C PHE A 74 -21.45 -22.33 -3.90
N ASP A 75 -22.74 -22.47 -3.59
CA ASP A 75 -23.55 -21.43 -2.94
C ASP A 75 -22.92 -20.92 -1.63
N ASN A 76 -22.49 -21.83 -0.75
CA ASN A 76 -21.92 -21.44 0.55
C ASN A 76 -20.53 -20.79 0.42
N ALA A 77 -19.65 -21.34 -0.43
CA ALA A 77 -18.32 -20.78 -0.63
C ALA A 77 -18.38 -19.40 -1.32
N SER A 78 -19.27 -19.25 -2.30
CA SER A 78 -19.48 -18.00 -3.04
C SER A 78 -19.92 -16.87 -2.11
N ASN A 79 -20.79 -17.15 -1.14
CA ASN A 79 -21.21 -16.17 -0.14
C ASN A 79 -20.05 -15.71 0.77
N VAL A 80 -19.20 -16.63 1.22
CA VAL A 80 -18.03 -16.29 2.05
C VAL A 80 -17.03 -15.41 1.28
N PHE A 81 -16.70 -15.78 0.04
CA PHE A 81 -15.80 -14.99 -0.82
C PHE A 81 -16.39 -13.63 -1.18
N ASN A 82 -17.72 -13.56 -1.40
CA ASN A 82 -18.39 -12.30 -1.65
C ASN A 82 -18.33 -11.39 -0.42
N TRP A 83 -18.60 -11.91 0.77
CA TRP A 83 -18.48 -11.16 2.02
C TRP A 83 -17.05 -10.67 2.28
N LEU A 84 -16.05 -11.54 2.12
CA LEU A 84 -14.63 -11.17 2.23
C LEU A 84 -14.24 -10.08 1.23
N TYR A 85 -14.69 -10.19 -0.02
CA TYR A 85 -14.44 -9.17 -1.04
C TYR A 85 -15.05 -7.82 -0.65
N TRP A 86 -16.29 -7.80 -0.16
CA TRP A 86 -16.93 -6.57 0.30
C TRP A 86 -16.23 -5.94 1.51
N LEU A 87 -15.74 -6.77 2.43
CA LEU A 87 -14.96 -6.32 3.57
C LEU A 87 -13.63 -5.68 3.13
N LEU A 88 -12.92 -6.31 2.18
CA LEU A 88 -11.71 -5.74 1.56
C LEU A 88 -12.04 -4.47 0.76
N TRP A 89 -13.17 -4.43 0.06
CA TRP A 89 -13.59 -3.25 -0.66
C TRP A 89 -13.88 -2.07 0.29
N ALA A 90 -14.56 -2.32 1.40
CA ALA A 90 -14.84 -1.30 2.42
C ALA A 90 -13.54 -0.77 3.06
N GLY A 91 -12.52 -1.64 3.25
CA GLY A 91 -11.22 -1.26 3.81
C GLY A 91 -10.37 -0.37 2.91
N ILE A 92 -10.69 -0.25 1.61
CA ILE A 92 -9.92 0.61 0.69
C ILE A 92 -10.03 2.10 1.06
N TRP A 93 -11.20 2.53 1.55
CA TRP A 93 -11.45 3.93 1.88
C TRP A 93 -10.61 4.41 3.07
N PRO A 94 -10.64 3.72 4.24
CA PRO A 94 -9.72 4.03 5.34
C PRO A 94 -8.25 4.03 4.91
N LEU A 95 -7.85 3.06 4.08
CA LEU A 95 -6.46 2.94 3.63
C LEU A 95 -6.06 4.11 2.72
N MET A 96 -6.92 4.51 1.79
CA MET A 96 -6.69 5.69 0.95
C MET A 96 -6.60 6.97 1.78
N VAL A 97 -7.57 7.20 2.67
CA VAL A 97 -7.58 8.40 3.53
C VAL A 97 -6.34 8.47 4.41
N THR A 98 -5.96 7.38 5.07
CA THR A 98 -4.75 7.34 5.91
C THR A 98 -3.49 7.54 5.09
N SER A 99 -3.37 6.92 3.92
CA SER A 99 -2.21 7.11 3.03
C SER A 99 -2.08 8.57 2.57
N LEU A 100 -3.21 9.23 2.26
CA LEU A 100 -3.25 10.63 1.86
C LEU A 100 -2.87 11.57 3.02
N ILE A 101 -3.39 11.35 4.22
CA ILE A 101 -3.01 12.10 5.43
C ILE A 101 -1.51 11.98 5.69
N ILE A 102 -0.96 10.76 5.65
CA ILE A 102 0.47 10.55 5.89
C ILE A 102 1.32 11.20 4.78
N GLY A 103 0.86 11.13 3.52
CA GLY A 103 1.50 11.81 2.39
C GLY A 103 1.56 13.33 2.59
N ILE A 104 0.46 13.95 3.02
CA ILE A 104 0.40 15.39 3.32
C ILE A 104 1.34 15.74 4.49
N ILE A 105 1.33 14.97 5.58
CA ILE A 105 2.22 15.18 6.73
C ILE A 105 3.68 15.12 6.28
N ASN A 106 4.05 14.13 5.47
CA ASN A 106 5.41 13.99 4.96
C ASN A 106 5.81 15.17 4.06
N LEU A 107 4.89 15.66 3.21
CA LEU A 107 5.15 16.84 2.38
C LEU A 107 5.38 18.10 3.22
N LEU A 108 4.53 18.34 4.23
CA LEU A 108 4.64 19.50 5.12
C LEU A 108 5.88 19.45 6.00
N THR A 109 6.28 18.26 6.45
CA THR A 109 7.44 18.06 7.32
C THR A 109 8.74 17.88 6.52
N GLY A 110 8.65 17.82 5.19
CA GLY A 110 9.78 17.58 4.30
C GLY A 110 10.81 18.69 4.38
N LYS A 111 12.09 18.31 4.35
CA LYS A 111 13.21 19.26 4.49
C LYS A 111 13.17 20.35 3.42
N LYS A 112 12.73 20.00 2.21
CA LYS A 112 12.55 20.93 1.08
C LYS A 112 11.50 22.00 1.34
N MET A 113 10.39 21.66 1.98
CA MET A 113 9.34 22.63 2.33
C MET A 113 9.82 23.57 3.44
N ARG A 114 10.52 23.03 4.46
CA ARG A 114 11.16 23.84 5.50
C ARG A 114 12.22 24.78 4.94
N GLU A 115 13.05 24.31 4.01
CA GLU A 115 14.06 25.13 3.33
C GLU A 115 13.43 26.19 2.42
N ALA A 116 12.31 25.90 1.74
CA ALA A 116 11.57 26.87 0.93
C ALA A 116 10.93 27.97 1.80
N PHE A 117 10.30 27.59 2.93
CA PHE A 117 9.75 28.52 3.91
C PHE A 117 10.84 29.41 4.53
N ASN A 118 11.97 28.82 4.93
CA ASN A 118 13.08 29.57 5.52
C ASN A 118 13.79 30.50 4.54
N ARG A 119 13.74 30.20 3.23
CA ARG A 119 14.30 31.06 2.18
C ARG A 119 13.35 32.17 1.72
N GLY A 120 12.13 32.25 2.28
CA GLY A 120 11.14 33.27 1.93
C GLY A 120 10.73 33.28 0.46
N VAL A 121 10.96 32.18 -0.27
CA VAL A 121 10.73 32.14 -1.72
C VAL A 121 9.24 31.91 -1.98
N PRO A 122 8.53 32.84 -2.63
CA PRO A 122 7.15 32.62 -3.01
C PRO A 122 7.07 31.49 -4.04
N PHE A 123 6.18 30.53 -3.79
CA PHE A 123 5.88 29.44 -4.70
C PHE A 123 5.57 29.99 -6.10
N ARG A 124 6.34 29.56 -7.10
CA ARG A 124 6.07 29.77 -8.52
C ARG A 124 6.10 28.44 -9.25
#